data_AF-A0A1H6G0J3-F1
#
_entry.id   AF-A0A1H6G0J3-F1
#
_cell.length_a   1.000
_cell.length_b   1.000
_cell.length_c   1.000
_cell.angle_alpha   90.00
_cell.angle_beta   90.00
_cell.angle_gamma   90.00
#
_symmetry.space_group_name_H-M   'P 1'
#
loop_
_entity.id
_entity.type
_entity.pdbx_description
1 polymer ?
#
loop_
_entity_poly.entity_id
_entity_poly.type
_entity_poly.pdbx_seq_one_letter_code
_entity_poly.pdbx_strand_id
1 'polypeptide(L)'
;MFLSSHCLLTLVTSRDWQVERRAVVDRDEYACRSCGFEDVEDSRTALEMYPVDTAGSGPGTHAHESTFVTVCSDCATTLQGNHAALPETPAELFRHVRETTQIQGEAISDVASFASLTTSLPSALEADEIPAKSVDETNGGSADESQTAAENAASDPLEEYCRTRRDAILALDLADAHLEALETVDETAFDTDVRTSLASVVESGRSLQSTLRTVVERAETVPAGLERCSGCVDMVQDGSCSTCGLESRATSEWEDPDGTLAFERLFAAINSELQAASGTTKTLTEQTTTLAEALSGEKAH
;
A
#
# COMPACT_ATOMS: atom_id res chain seq x y z
N MET A 1 -10.92 14.82 -14.52
CA MET A 1 -11.28 15.61 -13.34
C MET A 1 -11.47 14.65 -12.18
N PHE A 2 -10.38 14.22 -11.56
CA PHE A 2 -10.42 13.56 -10.25
C PHE A 2 -10.08 14.64 -9.24
N LEU A 3 -11.06 15.00 -8.42
CA LEU A 3 -10.87 15.95 -7.32
C LEU A 3 -10.23 15.17 -6.17
N SER A 4 -9.07 15.64 -5.70
CA SER A 4 -8.40 15.16 -4.50
C SER A 4 -9.38 15.13 -3.31
N SER A 5 -9.60 13.95 -2.73
CA SER A 5 -10.56 13.69 -1.64
C SER A 5 -10.07 14.13 -0.24
N HIS A 6 -9.05 14.98 -0.14
CA HIS A 6 -8.30 15.19 1.11
C HIS A 6 -8.87 16.23 2.09
N CYS A 7 -10.20 16.39 2.19
CA CYS A 7 -10.78 17.40 3.10
C CYS A 7 -12.05 16.96 3.82
N LEU A 8 -12.01 15.86 4.59
CA LEU A 8 -13.06 15.58 5.60
C LEU A 8 -12.50 14.86 6.84
N LEU A 9 -11.78 15.59 7.70
CA LEU A 9 -11.54 15.20 9.09
C LEU A 9 -12.54 15.95 9.99
N THR A 10 -13.60 15.29 10.46
CA THR A 10 -14.56 15.87 11.41
C THR A 10 -14.79 14.97 12.62
N LEU A 11 -14.52 15.54 13.82
CA LEU A 11 -14.91 15.13 15.18
C LEU A 11 -14.27 13.86 15.80
N VAL A 12 -12.96 13.70 15.67
CA VAL A 12 -12.17 13.01 16.71
C VAL A 12 -11.87 14.02 17.82
N THR A 13 -12.04 13.68 19.10
CA THR A 13 -11.62 14.60 20.17
C THR A 13 -10.10 14.72 20.15
N SER A 14 -9.56 15.89 20.50
CA SER A 14 -8.10 16.11 20.55
C SER A 14 -7.35 15.09 21.42
N ARG A 15 -8.02 14.40 22.35
CA ARG A 15 -7.43 13.37 23.20
C ARG A 15 -7.38 12.01 22.51
N ASP A 16 -8.46 11.60 21.85
CA ASP A 16 -8.54 10.32 21.14
C ASP A 16 -7.54 10.30 19.98
N TRP A 17 -7.43 11.42 19.26
CA TRP A 17 -6.43 11.59 18.19
C TRP A 17 -4.99 11.40 18.68
N GLN A 18 -4.66 11.85 19.89
CA GLN A 18 -3.31 11.73 20.45
C GLN A 18 -3.00 10.31 20.96
N VAL A 19 -4.03 9.52 21.27
CA VAL A 19 -3.87 8.09 21.60
C VAL A 19 -3.60 7.30 20.32
N GLU A 20 -4.46 7.46 19.31
CA GLU A 20 -4.27 6.82 17.99
C GLU A 20 -2.92 7.19 17.39
N ARG A 21 -2.54 8.47 17.47
CA ARG A 21 -1.24 8.92 16.98
C ARG A 21 -0.07 8.24 17.65
N ARG A 22 -0.14 8.03 18.97
CA ARG A 22 0.94 7.33 19.68
C ARG A 22 1.00 5.88 19.23
N ALA A 23 -0.14 5.22 19.12
CA ALA A 23 -0.22 3.82 18.72
C ALA A 23 0.36 3.59 17.31
N VAL A 24 0.02 4.46 16.36
CA VAL A 24 0.59 4.47 15.00
C VAL A 24 2.10 4.68 14.99
N VAL A 25 2.61 5.66 15.73
CA VAL A 25 4.06 5.95 15.78
C VAL A 25 4.85 4.83 16.46
N ASP A 26 4.32 4.28 17.56
CA ASP A 26 4.94 3.16 18.28
C ASP A 26 4.99 1.91 17.39
N ARG A 27 3.88 1.59 16.69
CA ARG A 27 3.78 0.46 15.75
C ARG A 27 4.72 0.62 14.55
N ASP A 28 4.86 1.84 14.03
CA ASP A 28 5.73 2.12 12.88
C ASP A 28 7.19 2.42 13.31
N GLU A 29 7.55 2.10 14.56
CA GLU A 29 8.91 2.16 15.10
C GLU A 29 9.58 3.53 14.95
N TYR A 30 8.81 4.62 15.03
CA TYR A 30 9.34 5.98 14.87
C TYR A 30 10.05 6.22 13.52
N ALA A 31 9.65 5.49 12.48
CA ALA A 31 10.17 5.61 11.13
C ALA A 31 9.11 6.10 10.13
N CYS A 32 9.55 6.76 9.06
CA CYS A 32 8.72 7.01 7.88
C CYS A 32 8.51 5.69 7.12
N ARG A 33 7.26 5.26 6.96
CA ARG A 33 6.93 4.03 6.23
C ARG A 33 7.24 4.09 4.73
N SER A 34 7.34 5.29 4.16
CA SER A 34 7.68 5.47 2.74
C SER A 34 9.19 5.41 2.46
N CYS A 35 10.03 6.03 3.29
CA CYS A 35 11.46 6.21 2.98
C CYS A 35 12.43 5.71 4.06
N GLY A 36 11.92 5.19 5.18
CA GLY A 36 12.74 4.71 6.29
C GLY A 36 13.43 5.80 7.12
N PHE A 37 13.07 7.07 6.94
CA PHE A 37 13.58 8.16 7.79
C PHE A 37 13.21 7.93 9.26
N GLU A 38 14.20 7.82 10.13
CA GLU A 38 14.02 7.66 11.58
C GLU A 38 14.11 9.02 12.30
N ASP A 39 13.15 9.32 13.18
CA ASP A 39 13.20 10.51 14.03
C ASP A 39 14.13 10.29 15.23
N VAL A 40 15.45 10.38 14.96
CA VAL A 40 16.52 10.08 15.92
C VAL A 40 16.56 11.03 17.12
N GLU A 41 15.85 12.16 17.05
CA GLU A 41 15.82 13.17 18.12
C GLU A 41 14.60 13.05 19.05
N ASP A 42 13.75 12.02 18.92
CA ASP A 42 12.44 11.87 19.60
C ASP A 42 11.63 13.19 19.50
N SER A 43 11.82 13.91 18.40
CA SER A 43 11.12 15.12 18.09
C SER A 43 9.79 14.69 17.50
N ARG A 44 8.90 14.16 18.35
CA ARG A 44 7.58 13.57 18.02
C ARG A 44 6.67 14.42 17.12
N THR A 45 7.14 15.55 16.60
CA THR A 45 6.62 16.41 15.55
C THR A 45 7.15 16.13 14.13
N ALA A 46 8.20 15.31 13.94
CA ALA A 46 8.81 15.08 12.62
C ALA A 46 8.05 14.09 11.72
N LEU A 47 7.22 13.23 12.32
CA LEU A 47 6.37 12.27 11.62
C LEU A 47 4.90 12.71 11.66
N GLU A 48 4.29 12.66 10.48
CA GLU A 48 2.88 12.91 10.23
C GLU A 48 2.12 11.59 10.05
N MET A 49 0.83 11.57 10.43
CA MET A 49 -0.03 10.42 10.14
C MET A 49 -0.67 10.61 8.76
N TYR A 50 -0.44 9.66 7.88
CA TYR A 50 -1.04 9.59 6.56
C TYR A 50 -2.15 8.52 6.53
N PRO A 51 -3.36 8.85 6.07
CA PRO A 51 -4.43 7.86 5.93
C PRO A 51 -4.16 6.95 4.73
N VAL A 52 -4.20 5.64 4.92
CA VAL A 52 -4.12 4.63 3.84
C VAL A 52 -5.48 4.05 3.49
N ASP A 53 -6.53 4.55 4.12
CA ASP A 53 -7.90 4.18 3.83
C ASP A 53 -8.79 5.42 3.88
N THR A 54 -9.80 5.44 3.01
CA THR A 54 -10.91 6.38 3.12
C THR A 54 -12.04 5.73 3.90
N ALA A 55 -11.77 5.31 5.15
CA ALA A 55 -12.84 4.89 6.05
C ALA A 55 -13.88 6.01 6.11
N GLY A 56 -15.16 5.68 5.90
CA GLY A 56 -16.21 6.67 5.73
C GLY A 56 -16.16 7.71 6.86
N SER A 57 -15.83 8.96 6.50
CA SER A 57 -15.82 10.12 7.39
C SER A 57 -17.26 10.48 7.80
N GLY A 58 -17.90 9.59 8.56
CA GLY A 58 -19.19 9.79 9.20
C GLY A 58 -19.03 10.39 10.59
N PRO A 59 -20.02 11.15 11.09
CA PRO A 59 -20.01 11.57 12.49
C PRO A 59 -20.06 10.34 13.41
N GLY A 60 -19.01 10.15 14.22
CA GLY A 60 -18.89 9.04 15.16
C GLY A 60 -17.99 7.88 14.70
N THR A 61 -17.39 7.94 13.51
CA THR A 61 -16.39 6.95 13.09
C THR A 61 -15.07 7.21 13.82
N HIS A 62 -14.60 6.23 14.58
CA HIS A 62 -13.28 6.28 15.21
C HIS A 62 -12.23 5.92 14.16
N ALA A 63 -11.25 6.80 13.98
CA ALA A 63 -10.14 6.55 13.07
C ALA A 63 -9.15 5.62 13.79
N HIS A 64 -9.23 4.33 13.51
CA HIS A 64 -8.40 3.29 14.13
C HIS A 64 -6.98 3.32 13.56
N GLU A 65 -5.97 3.01 14.38
CA GLU A 65 -4.56 2.99 13.97
C GLU A 65 -4.29 2.22 12.66
N SER A 66 -5.03 1.15 12.37
CA SER A 66 -4.90 0.36 11.14
C SER A 66 -5.15 1.14 9.86
N THR A 67 -5.81 2.29 9.93
CA THR A 67 -6.14 3.16 8.79
C THR A 67 -5.08 4.23 8.52
N PHE A 68 -4.01 4.26 9.32
CA PHE A 68 -2.93 5.24 9.20
C PHE A 68 -1.55 4.58 9.11
N VAL A 69 -0.60 5.35 8.60
CA VAL A 69 0.85 5.09 8.63
C VAL A 69 1.60 6.37 9.00
N THR A 70 2.82 6.25 9.49
CA THR A 70 3.72 7.40 9.65
C THR A 70 4.46 7.74 8.36
N VAL A 71 4.57 9.04 8.05
CA VAL A 71 5.40 9.58 6.96
C VAL A 71 6.19 10.79 7.46
N CYS A 72 7.39 11.03 6.90
CA CYS A 72 8.12 12.28 7.17
C CYS A 72 7.48 13.46 6.42
N SER A 73 7.86 14.69 6.79
CA SER A 73 7.35 15.93 6.16
C SER A 73 7.50 15.95 4.65
N ASP A 74 8.59 15.40 4.13
CA ASP A 74 8.89 15.42 2.70
C ASP A 74 7.96 14.45 1.94
N CYS A 75 7.78 13.23 2.46
CA CYS A 75 6.81 12.27 1.93
C CYS A 75 5.38 12.80 2.05
N ALA A 76 5.00 13.41 3.18
CA ALA A 76 3.68 14.03 3.36
C ALA A 76 3.43 15.14 2.34
N THR A 77 4.43 16.00 2.10
CA THR A 77 4.37 17.08 1.12
C THR A 77 4.16 16.54 -0.29
N THR A 78 4.90 15.49 -0.67
CA THR A 78 4.72 14.81 -1.96
C THR A 78 3.33 14.20 -2.09
N LEU A 79 2.86 13.45 -1.08
CA LEU A 79 1.55 12.80 -1.09
C LEU A 79 0.38 13.80 -1.12
N GLN A 80 0.59 15.03 -0.68
CA GLN A 80 -0.39 16.12 -0.79
C GLN A 80 -0.41 16.81 -2.17
N GLY A 81 0.44 16.36 -3.12
CA GLY A 81 0.59 16.98 -4.43
C GLY A 81 1.37 18.30 -4.41
N ASN A 82 1.99 18.63 -3.27
CA ASN A 82 2.80 19.85 -3.12
C ASN A 82 4.23 19.58 -3.59
N HIS A 83 4.40 19.32 -4.88
CA HIS A 83 5.72 19.02 -5.43
C HIS A 83 6.66 20.24 -5.36
N ALA A 84 7.95 19.97 -5.19
CA ALA A 84 9.01 20.95 -5.40
C ALA A 84 8.94 21.53 -6.83
N ALA A 85 9.68 22.61 -7.08
CA ALA A 85 9.65 23.33 -8.36
C ALA A 85 9.71 22.38 -9.59
N LEU A 86 8.87 22.69 -10.59
CA LEU A 86 8.76 21.92 -11.83
C LEU A 86 10.12 21.83 -12.55
N PRO A 87 10.43 20.72 -13.22
CA PRO A 87 11.68 20.59 -13.97
C PRO A 87 11.75 21.61 -15.09
N GLU A 88 12.81 22.42 -15.11
CA GLU A 88 13.03 23.46 -16.14
C GLU A 88 14.05 23.02 -17.19
N THR A 89 14.83 21.97 -16.89
CA THR A 89 15.89 21.46 -17.77
C THR A 89 15.67 20.00 -18.19
N PRO A 90 16.21 19.56 -19.35
CA PRO A 90 16.17 18.16 -19.77
C PRO A 90 16.74 17.18 -18.75
N ALA A 91 17.80 17.58 -18.04
CA ALA A 91 18.45 16.75 -17.02
C ALA A 91 17.56 16.56 -15.77
N GLU A 92 16.87 17.62 -15.34
CA GLU A 92 15.92 17.55 -14.24
C GLU A 92 14.72 16.69 -14.62
N LEU A 93 14.14 16.90 -15.81
CA LEU A 93 13.01 16.08 -16.29
C LEU A 93 13.39 14.60 -16.35
N PHE A 94 14.57 14.27 -16.90
CA PHE A 94 15.03 12.88 -16.91
C PHE A 94 15.18 12.29 -15.51
N ARG A 95 15.70 13.06 -14.55
CA ARG A 95 15.80 12.63 -13.15
C ARG A 95 14.42 12.34 -12.56
N HIS A 96 13.45 13.23 -12.76
CA HIS A 96 12.08 13.04 -12.26
C HIS A 96 11.40 11.81 -12.87
N VAL A 97 11.55 11.59 -14.18
CA VAL A 97 10.98 10.39 -14.83
C VAL A 97 11.66 9.12 -14.32
N ARG A 98 12.99 9.12 -14.18
CA ARG A 98 13.73 7.96 -13.64
C ARG A 98 13.31 7.64 -12.21
N GLU A 99 13.17 8.66 -11.37
CA GLU A 99 12.69 8.54 -9.99
C GLU A 99 11.27 7.97 -9.96
N THR A 100 10.37 8.48 -10.81
CA THR A 100 9.00 7.96 -10.93
C THR A 100 8.99 6.49 -11.36
N THR A 101 9.79 6.11 -12.37
CA THR A 101 9.89 4.71 -12.81
C THR A 101 10.46 3.80 -11.73
N GLN A 102 11.40 4.28 -10.90
CA GLN A 102 11.90 3.53 -9.75
C GLN A 102 10.79 3.30 -8.72
N ILE A 103 10.05 4.34 -8.35
CA ILE A 103 8.95 4.27 -7.38
C ILE A 103 7.84 3.33 -7.88
N GLN A 104 7.53 3.34 -9.18
CA GLN A 104 6.61 2.37 -9.79
C GLN A 104 7.11 0.92 -9.61
N GLY A 105 8.42 0.68 -9.74
CA GLY A 105 9.04 -0.62 -9.50
C GLY A 105 8.96 -1.08 -8.04
N GLU A 106 9.15 -0.16 -7.11
CA GLU A 106 8.98 -0.40 -5.67
C GLU A 106 7.52 -0.73 -5.35
N ALA A 107 6.55 0.05 -5.86
CA ALA A 107 5.13 -0.22 -5.70
C ALA A 107 4.69 -1.59 -6.22
N ILE A 108 5.20 -2.02 -7.38
CA ILE A 108 4.95 -3.40 -7.88
C ILE A 108 5.43 -4.45 -6.87
N SER A 109 6.62 -4.24 -6.30
CA SER A 109 7.23 -5.18 -5.36
C SER A 109 6.42 -5.28 -4.06
N ASP A 110 5.92 -4.16 -3.55
CA ASP A 110 5.08 -4.12 -2.36
C ASP A 110 3.70 -4.77 -2.62
N VAL A 111 3.06 -4.45 -3.76
CA VAL A 111 1.79 -5.09 -4.16
C VAL A 111 1.98 -6.60 -4.38
N ALA A 112 3.07 -7.04 -5.00
CA ALA A 112 3.36 -8.46 -5.19
C ALA A 112 3.59 -9.18 -3.86
N SER A 113 4.28 -8.54 -2.91
CA SER A 113 4.50 -9.08 -1.56
C SER A 113 3.19 -9.21 -0.80
N PHE A 114 2.35 -8.17 -0.83
CA PHE A 114 1.01 -8.19 -0.26
C PHE A 114 0.14 -9.29 -0.88
N ALA A 115 0.10 -9.38 -2.20
CA ALA A 115 -0.66 -10.42 -2.91
C ALA A 115 -0.20 -11.82 -2.52
N SER A 116 1.11 -12.07 -2.50
CA SER A 116 1.69 -13.36 -2.11
C SER A 116 1.23 -13.75 -0.70
N LEU A 117 1.39 -12.85 0.28
CA LEU A 117 0.98 -13.11 1.65
C LEU A 117 -0.53 -13.36 1.74
N THR A 118 -1.32 -12.55 1.04
CA THR A 118 -2.78 -12.67 1.03
C THR A 118 -3.25 -14.02 0.48
N THR A 119 -2.62 -14.54 -0.58
CA THR A 119 -2.96 -15.87 -1.12
C THR A 119 -2.58 -17.03 -0.18
N SER A 120 -1.70 -16.80 0.80
CA SER A 120 -1.34 -17.78 1.83
C SER A 120 -2.18 -17.66 3.11
N LEU A 121 -2.94 -16.57 3.26
CA LEU A 121 -3.70 -16.24 4.47
C LEU A 121 -4.70 -17.33 4.91
N PRO A 122 -5.52 -17.94 4.01
CA PRO A 122 -6.45 -18.99 4.42
C PRO A 122 -5.73 -20.17 5.09
N SER A 123 -4.62 -20.63 4.49
CA SER A 123 -3.83 -21.74 5.03
C SER A 123 -3.11 -21.39 6.33
N ALA A 124 -2.68 -20.13 6.51
CA ALA A 124 -2.07 -19.67 7.75
C ALA A 124 -3.08 -19.73 8.92
N LEU A 125 -4.32 -19.29 8.69
CA LEU A 125 -5.38 -19.34 9.70
C LEU A 125 -5.82 -20.77 10.03
N GLU A 126 -5.91 -21.65 9.02
CA GLU A 126 -6.20 -23.08 9.25
C GLU A 126 -5.11 -23.75 10.11
N ALA A 127 -3.84 -23.36 9.96
CA ALA A 127 -2.73 -23.93 10.72
C ALA A 127 -2.76 -23.53 12.21
N ASP A 128 -3.19 -22.30 12.53
CA ASP A 128 -3.33 -21.80 13.89
C ASP A 128 -4.54 -22.40 14.64
N GLU A 129 -5.59 -22.78 13.91
CA GLU A 129 -6.78 -23.42 14.48
C GLU A 129 -6.58 -24.90 14.83
N ILE A 130 -5.52 -25.56 14.34
CA ILE A 130 -5.20 -26.94 14.71
C ILE A 130 -4.53 -26.92 16.10
N PRO A 131 -5.21 -27.35 17.18
CA PRO A 131 -4.56 -27.42 18.49
C PRO A 131 -3.37 -28.36 18.37
N ALA A 132 -2.18 -27.85 18.70
CA ALA A 132 -0.94 -28.63 18.77
C ALA A 132 -1.26 -29.91 19.53
N LYS A 133 -1.33 -31.01 18.79
CA LYS A 133 -1.78 -32.30 19.29
C LYS A 133 -0.97 -32.60 20.54
N SER A 134 -1.66 -32.61 21.68
CA SER A 134 -1.13 -32.89 23.01
C SER A 134 -0.13 -34.05 22.92
N VAL A 135 1.15 -33.72 22.91
CA VAL A 135 2.20 -34.70 23.11
C VAL A 135 2.05 -35.16 24.55
N ASP A 136 1.67 -36.42 24.63
CA ASP A 136 1.31 -37.21 25.80
C ASP A 136 2.07 -36.84 27.08
N GLU A 137 1.31 -36.76 28.17
CA GLU A 137 1.77 -36.57 29.53
C GLU A 137 2.76 -37.68 29.90
N THR A 138 4.04 -37.36 30.12
CA THR A 138 4.90 -38.02 31.13
C THR A 138 6.29 -37.39 31.21
N ASN A 139 6.44 -36.35 32.04
CA ASN A 139 7.36 -36.35 33.19
C ASN A 139 7.51 -34.95 33.78
N GLY A 140 7.20 -34.84 35.07
CA GLY A 140 7.26 -33.61 35.83
C GLY A 140 8.67 -33.08 36.09
N GLY A 141 8.72 -31.80 36.44
CA GLY A 141 9.87 -31.22 37.12
C GLY A 141 10.07 -29.73 36.88
N SER A 142 9.58 -28.95 37.85
CA SER A 142 10.05 -27.62 38.24
C SER A 142 9.59 -26.40 37.44
N ALA A 143 8.87 -25.54 38.16
CA ALA A 143 8.56 -24.18 37.79
C ALA A 143 9.84 -23.35 37.64
N ASP A 144 10.00 -22.69 36.50
CA ASP A 144 10.77 -21.48 36.33
C ASP A 144 10.00 -20.56 35.37
N GLU A 145 9.08 -19.77 35.96
CA GLU A 145 8.37 -18.69 35.29
C GLU A 145 9.33 -17.51 35.14
N SER A 146 10.15 -17.48 34.09
CA SER A 146 10.73 -16.27 33.45
C SER A 146 11.95 -16.62 32.60
N GLN A 147 11.73 -16.94 31.32
CA GLN A 147 12.67 -16.93 30.17
C GLN A 147 12.01 -17.77 29.06
N THR A 148 11.71 -17.34 27.84
CA THR A 148 11.98 -16.13 27.07
C THR A 148 10.87 -16.05 25.99
N ALA A 149 9.94 -15.10 26.12
CA ALA A 149 8.92 -14.79 25.10
C ALA A 149 9.51 -14.03 23.88
N ALA A 150 10.78 -14.25 23.56
CA ALA A 150 11.57 -13.35 22.71
C ALA A 150 12.37 -14.06 21.60
N GLU A 151 12.22 -15.37 21.39
CA GLU A 151 13.08 -16.11 20.43
C GLU A 151 12.34 -17.00 19.42
N ASN A 152 11.01 -16.84 19.28
CA ASN A 152 10.24 -17.37 18.14
C ASN A 152 9.23 -16.33 17.63
N ALA A 153 9.69 -15.11 17.37
CA ALA A 153 8.91 -14.09 16.66
C ALA A 153 8.82 -14.48 15.16
N ALA A 154 8.11 -15.57 14.85
CA ALA A 154 7.38 -15.57 13.60
C ALA A 154 6.34 -14.46 13.77
N SER A 155 6.45 -13.38 13.01
CA SER A 155 5.43 -12.33 13.00
C SER A 155 4.07 -12.98 12.82
N ASP A 156 3.09 -12.55 13.62
CA ASP A 156 1.71 -12.99 13.47
C ASP A 156 1.31 -12.79 12.00
N PRO A 157 0.87 -13.84 11.27
CA PRO A 157 0.52 -13.73 9.85
C PRO A 157 -0.55 -12.65 9.60
N LEU A 158 -1.40 -12.37 10.58
CA LEU A 158 -2.39 -11.30 10.55
C LEU A 158 -1.75 -9.91 10.64
N GLU A 159 -0.77 -9.74 11.51
CA GLU A 159 -0.01 -8.48 11.65
C GLU A 159 0.81 -8.21 10.38
N GLU A 160 1.46 -9.23 9.83
CA GLU A 160 2.20 -9.13 8.59
C GLU A 160 1.29 -8.78 7.41
N TYR A 161 0.07 -9.32 7.38
CA TYR A 161 -0.96 -8.94 6.41
C TYR A 161 -1.33 -7.46 6.52
N CYS A 162 -1.67 -6.98 7.73
CA CYS A 162 -2.02 -5.59 7.95
C CYS A 162 -0.87 -4.64 7.59
N ARG A 163 0.38 -5.01 7.89
CA ARG A 163 1.56 -4.20 7.54
C ARG A 163 1.75 -4.13 6.02
N THR A 164 1.84 -5.27 5.35
CA THR A 164 2.08 -5.33 3.89
C THR A 164 0.96 -4.67 3.09
N ARG A 165 -0.28 -4.75 3.56
CA ARG A 165 -1.41 -3.99 2.98
C ARG A 165 -1.17 -2.48 3.03
N ARG A 166 -0.86 -1.95 4.21
CA ARG A 166 -0.65 -0.50 4.41
C ARG A 166 0.53 0.01 3.58
N ASP A 167 1.63 -0.75 3.56
CA ASP A 167 2.81 -0.44 2.76
C ASP A 167 2.47 -0.43 1.26
N ALA A 168 1.72 -1.42 0.77
CA ALA A 168 1.27 -1.49 -0.62
C ALA A 168 0.37 -0.29 -1.02
N ILE A 169 -0.59 0.11 -0.19
CA ILE A 169 -1.45 1.26 -0.48
C ILE A 169 -0.63 2.56 -0.49
N LEU A 170 0.23 2.76 0.52
CA LEU A 170 1.10 3.93 0.59
C LEU A 170 2.01 4.03 -0.64
N ALA A 171 2.57 2.91 -1.11
CA ALA A 171 3.42 2.88 -2.29
C ALA A 171 2.66 3.27 -3.57
N LEU A 172 1.40 2.86 -3.71
CA LEU A 172 0.54 3.26 -4.83
C LEU A 172 0.20 4.76 -4.79
N ASP A 173 -0.14 5.28 -3.61
CA ASP A 173 -0.45 6.70 -3.46
C ASP A 173 0.78 7.60 -3.71
N LEU A 174 1.97 7.14 -3.29
CA LEU A 174 3.21 7.82 -3.61
C LEU A 174 3.51 7.78 -5.12
N ALA A 175 3.34 6.62 -5.74
CA ALA A 175 3.56 6.45 -7.17
C ALA A 175 2.62 7.34 -8.02
N ASP A 176 1.36 7.49 -7.59
CA ASP A 176 0.41 8.42 -8.18
C ASP A 176 0.84 9.87 -8.02
N ALA A 177 1.25 10.28 -6.82
CA ALA A 177 1.72 11.64 -6.59
C ALA A 177 2.91 11.99 -7.52
N HIS A 178 3.82 11.06 -7.75
CA HIS A 178 4.92 11.26 -8.70
C HIS A 178 4.46 11.33 -10.17
N LEU A 179 3.45 10.56 -10.57
CA LEU A 179 2.85 10.67 -11.90
C LEU A 179 2.12 12.01 -12.07
N GLU A 180 1.37 12.46 -11.07
CA GLU A 180 0.72 13.77 -11.06
C GLU A 180 1.74 14.90 -11.21
N ALA A 181 2.89 14.81 -10.52
CA ALA A 181 3.99 15.76 -10.69
C ALA A 181 4.46 15.85 -12.15
N LEU A 182 4.64 14.71 -12.83
CA LEU A 182 5.06 14.68 -14.24
C LEU A 182 4.02 15.31 -15.18
N GLU A 183 2.74 15.24 -14.86
CA GLU A 183 1.67 15.87 -15.64
C GLU A 183 1.61 17.38 -15.51
N THR A 184 2.12 17.91 -14.39
CA THR A 184 2.18 19.35 -14.17
C THR A 184 3.36 20.02 -14.87
N VAL A 185 4.24 19.25 -15.52
CA VAL A 185 5.37 19.78 -16.30
C VAL A 185 4.86 20.66 -17.44
N ASP A 186 5.45 21.85 -17.58
CA ASP A 186 5.04 22.84 -18.58
C ASP A 186 5.15 22.30 -20.02
N GLU A 187 4.00 22.20 -20.70
CA GLU A 187 3.87 21.72 -22.08
C GLU A 187 4.58 22.62 -23.12
N THR A 188 5.11 23.77 -22.72
CA THR A 188 5.85 24.68 -23.60
C THR A 188 7.36 24.70 -23.34
N ALA A 189 7.82 24.07 -22.25
CA ALA A 189 9.24 24.04 -21.87
C ALA A 189 10.08 23.07 -22.74
N PHE A 190 9.44 22.11 -23.41
CA PHE A 190 10.12 21.04 -24.16
C PHE A 190 9.57 20.87 -25.58
N ASP A 191 10.42 20.36 -26.47
CA ASP A 191 10.05 20.04 -27.85
C ASP A 191 8.93 18.98 -27.92
N THR A 192 8.17 18.98 -29.02
CA THR A 192 7.03 18.06 -29.22
C THR A 192 7.40 16.58 -29.10
N ASP A 193 8.60 16.19 -29.53
CA ASP A 193 9.08 14.79 -29.42
C ASP A 193 9.18 14.39 -27.93
N VAL A 194 9.82 15.22 -27.10
CA VAL A 194 9.95 15.01 -25.64
C VAL A 194 8.58 14.95 -24.96
N ARG A 195 7.68 15.88 -25.30
CA ARG A 195 6.33 15.94 -24.71
C ARG A 195 5.49 14.70 -25.04
N THR A 196 5.58 14.23 -26.28
CA THR A 196 4.87 13.02 -26.71
C THR A 196 5.40 11.78 -25.98
N SER A 197 6.71 11.68 -25.83
CA SER A 197 7.35 10.60 -25.07
C SER A 197 6.98 10.66 -23.58
N LEU A 198 6.99 11.85 -22.96
CA LEU A 198 6.59 12.03 -21.56
C LEU A 198 5.13 11.63 -21.33
N ALA A 199 4.21 12.06 -22.19
CA ALA A 199 2.81 11.68 -22.12
C ALA A 199 2.61 10.15 -22.22
N SER A 200 3.41 9.48 -23.05
CA SER A 200 3.37 8.02 -23.19
C SER A 200 3.83 7.30 -21.92
N VAL A 201 4.89 7.81 -21.27
CA VAL A 201 5.39 7.32 -19.97
C VAL A 201 4.33 7.49 -18.90
N VAL A 202 3.73 8.68 -18.78
CA VAL A 202 2.68 8.97 -17.80
C VAL A 202 1.46 8.06 -18.00
N GLU A 203 0.98 7.91 -19.23
CA GLU A 203 -0.17 7.04 -19.54
C GLU A 203 0.10 5.58 -19.16
N SER A 204 1.31 5.09 -19.44
CA SER A 204 1.69 3.72 -19.11
C SER A 204 1.87 3.53 -17.60
N GLY A 205 2.39 4.55 -16.90
CA GLY A 205 2.41 4.60 -15.45
C GLY A 205 1.02 4.55 -14.82
N ARG A 206 0.06 5.33 -15.34
CA ARG A 206 -1.34 5.29 -14.90
C ARG A 206 -2.00 3.93 -15.12
N SER A 207 -1.77 3.35 -16.30
CA SER A 207 -2.27 2.00 -16.63
C SER A 207 -1.72 0.94 -15.66
N LEU A 208 -0.42 1.04 -15.32
CA LEU A 208 0.21 0.20 -14.30
C LEU A 208 -0.44 0.40 -12.93
N GLN A 209 -0.60 1.64 -12.46
CA GLN A 209 -1.25 1.94 -11.18
C GLN A 209 -2.68 1.42 -11.09
N SER A 210 -3.47 1.57 -12.16
CA SER A 210 -4.83 1.01 -12.25
C SER A 210 -4.82 -0.52 -12.12
N THR A 211 -3.83 -1.19 -12.73
CA THR A 211 -3.68 -2.65 -12.66
C THR A 211 -3.30 -3.08 -11.24
N LEU A 212 -2.35 -2.40 -10.60
CA LEU A 212 -1.91 -2.72 -9.25
C LEU A 212 -3.00 -2.46 -8.20
N ARG A 213 -3.80 -1.41 -8.34
CA ARG A 213 -4.98 -1.20 -7.48
C ARG A 213 -6.01 -2.32 -7.63
N THR A 214 -6.22 -2.79 -8.86
CA THR A 214 -7.08 -3.95 -9.10
C THR A 214 -6.54 -5.20 -8.39
N VAL A 215 -5.22 -5.38 -8.33
CA VAL A 215 -4.60 -6.47 -7.54
C VAL A 215 -4.89 -6.30 -6.04
N VAL A 216 -4.71 -5.09 -5.49
CA VAL A 216 -4.98 -4.81 -4.06
C VAL A 216 -6.45 -5.05 -3.73
N GLU A 217 -7.39 -4.56 -4.53
CA GLU A 217 -8.83 -4.78 -4.32
C GLU A 217 -9.21 -6.27 -4.32
N ARG A 218 -8.65 -7.05 -5.25
CA ARG A 218 -8.85 -8.50 -5.30
C ARG A 218 -8.21 -9.21 -4.11
N ALA A 219 -7.00 -8.82 -3.72
CA ALA A 219 -6.35 -9.35 -2.52
C ALA A 219 -7.20 -9.07 -1.27
N GLU A 220 -7.74 -7.86 -1.12
CA GLU A 220 -8.64 -7.51 -0.02
C GLU A 220 -9.99 -8.27 -0.02
N THR A 221 -10.34 -8.94 -1.13
CA THR A 221 -11.52 -9.82 -1.18
C THR A 221 -11.27 -11.15 -0.45
N VAL A 222 -9.99 -11.56 -0.28
CA VAL A 222 -9.62 -12.79 0.44
C VAL A 222 -10.03 -12.75 1.91
N PRO A 223 -9.63 -11.76 2.75
CA PRO A 223 -10.11 -11.69 4.12
C PRO A 223 -11.64 -11.53 4.20
N ALA A 224 -12.27 -10.84 3.26
CA ALA A 224 -13.74 -10.72 3.24
C ALA A 224 -14.42 -12.09 3.10
N GLY A 225 -13.89 -12.99 2.25
CA GLY A 225 -14.35 -14.37 2.17
C GLY A 225 -14.04 -15.25 3.37
N LEU A 226 -13.18 -14.76 4.27
CA LEU A 226 -12.90 -15.35 5.59
C LEU A 226 -13.67 -14.63 6.70
N GLU A 227 -14.65 -13.78 6.34
CA GLU A 227 -15.46 -12.96 7.26
C GLU A 227 -14.62 -11.98 8.10
N ARG A 228 -13.46 -11.55 7.58
CA ARG A 228 -12.51 -10.64 8.21
C ARG A 228 -12.39 -9.32 7.46
N CYS A 229 -12.04 -8.28 8.21
CA CYS A 229 -11.83 -6.94 7.68
C CYS A 229 -10.54 -6.89 6.88
N SER A 230 -10.55 -6.23 5.72
CA SER A 230 -9.33 -6.04 4.93
C SER A 230 -8.30 -5.13 5.62
N GLY A 231 -8.70 -4.19 6.48
CA GLY A 231 -7.76 -3.28 7.12
C GLY A 231 -7.15 -3.78 8.43
N CYS A 232 -7.99 -4.27 9.34
CA CYS A 232 -7.55 -4.69 10.68
C CYS A 232 -7.78 -6.18 10.98
N VAL A 233 -8.22 -6.97 9.99
CA VAL A 233 -8.45 -8.43 10.08
C VAL A 233 -9.37 -8.93 11.19
N ASP A 234 -10.00 -8.03 11.94
CA ASP A 234 -11.09 -8.34 12.85
C ASP A 234 -12.31 -8.90 12.12
N MET A 235 -13.11 -9.68 12.83
CA MET A 235 -14.35 -10.23 12.30
C MET A 235 -15.29 -9.11 11.85
N VAL A 236 -15.85 -9.25 10.66
CA VAL A 236 -16.84 -8.31 10.11
C VAL A 236 -18.24 -8.79 10.45
N GLN A 237 -19.07 -7.89 10.96
CA GLN A 237 -20.48 -8.13 11.22
C GLN A 237 -21.29 -7.12 10.42
N ASP A 238 -22.39 -7.56 9.79
CA ASP A 238 -23.32 -6.69 9.08
C ASP A 238 -22.69 -5.82 7.96
N GLY A 239 -21.62 -6.32 7.32
CA GLY A 239 -21.01 -5.72 6.14
C GLY A 239 -20.00 -4.59 6.40
N SER A 240 -19.70 -4.24 7.65
CA SER A 240 -18.64 -3.28 7.99
C SER A 240 -17.89 -3.69 9.26
N CYS A 241 -16.62 -3.32 9.35
CA CYS A 241 -15.81 -3.62 10.53
C CYS A 241 -16.15 -2.65 11.66
N SER A 242 -16.52 -3.18 12.84
CA SER A 242 -16.79 -2.36 14.02
C SER A 242 -15.54 -1.65 14.59
N THR A 243 -14.35 -2.17 14.28
CA THR A 243 -13.08 -1.66 14.81
C THR A 243 -12.56 -0.48 13.99
N CYS A 244 -12.37 -0.66 12.69
CA CYS A 244 -11.80 0.38 11.82
C CYS A 244 -12.82 1.05 10.87
N GLY A 245 -14.08 0.60 10.87
CA GLY A 245 -15.15 1.20 10.06
C GLY A 245 -15.09 0.88 8.57
N LEU A 246 -14.16 0.04 8.12
CA LEU A 246 -14.06 -0.34 6.70
C LEU A 246 -15.23 -1.25 6.30
N GLU A 247 -15.80 -0.96 5.14
CA GLU A 247 -16.81 -1.81 4.51
C GLU A 247 -16.16 -3.12 4.02
N SER A 248 -16.91 -4.23 4.13
CA SER A 248 -16.47 -5.51 3.60
C SER A 248 -16.39 -5.47 2.08
N ARG A 249 -15.37 -6.12 1.50
CA ARG A 249 -15.29 -6.31 0.06
C ARG A 249 -16.37 -7.28 -0.42
N ALA A 250 -16.93 -7.01 -1.60
CA ALA A 250 -17.95 -7.87 -2.19
C ALA A 250 -17.33 -9.21 -2.66
N THR A 251 -17.90 -10.32 -2.21
CA THR A 251 -17.45 -11.67 -2.55
C THR A 251 -18.23 -12.30 -3.71
N SER A 252 -19.39 -11.74 -4.07
CA SER A 252 -20.35 -12.37 -4.98
C SER A 252 -19.81 -12.71 -6.38
N GLU A 253 -18.83 -11.94 -6.89
CA GLU A 253 -18.17 -12.26 -8.17
C GLU A 253 -17.31 -13.52 -8.09
N TRP A 254 -16.84 -13.85 -6.88
CA TRP A 254 -15.85 -14.89 -6.58
C TRP A 254 -16.47 -16.15 -5.98
N GLU A 255 -17.77 -16.14 -5.72
CA GLU A 255 -18.51 -17.29 -5.20
C GLU A 255 -18.78 -18.34 -6.29
N ASP A 256 -18.75 -19.61 -5.89
CA ASP A 256 -19.27 -20.74 -6.65
C ASP A 256 -20.80 -20.80 -6.55
N PRO A 257 -21.50 -21.62 -7.37
CA PRO A 257 -22.96 -21.72 -7.33
C PRO A 257 -23.57 -22.14 -5.99
N ASP A 258 -22.77 -22.68 -5.07
CA ASP A 258 -23.17 -23.06 -3.72
C ASP A 258 -23.00 -21.92 -2.68
N GLY A 259 -22.46 -20.77 -3.10
CA GLY A 259 -22.21 -19.60 -2.25
C GLY A 259 -20.85 -19.61 -1.54
N THR A 260 -20.00 -20.62 -1.80
CA THR A 260 -18.65 -20.69 -1.22
C THR A 260 -17.67 -19.85 -2.04
N LEU A 261 -16.72 -19.18 -1.39
CA LEU A 261 -15.69 -18.42 -2.11
C LEU A 261 -14.73 -19.35 -2.88
N ALA A 262 -14.62 -19.17 -4.19
CA ALA A 262 -13.69 -19.90 -5.05
C ALA A 262 -12.29 -19.28 -5.01
N PHE A 263 -11.54 -19.51 -3.92
CA PHE A 263 -10.19 -18.94 -3.70
C PHE A 263 -9.22 -19.19 -4.87
N GLU A 264 -9.20 -20.39 -5.44
CA GLU A 264 -8.31 -20.72 -6.56
C GLU A 264 -8.54 -19.80 -7.78
N ARG A 265 -9.80 -19.45 -8.05
CA ARG A 265 -10.16 -18.54 -9.15
C ARG A 265 -9.75 -17.11 -8.85
N LEU A 266 -9.93 -16.66 -7.61
CA LEU A 266 -9.48 -15.34 -7.14
C LEU A 266 -7.95 -15.22 -7.21
N PHE A 267 -7.22 -16.24 -6.75
CA PHE A 267 -5.75 -16.27 -6.78
C PHE A 267 -5.22 -16.31 -8.21
N ALA A 268 -5.85 -17.07 -9.10
CA ALA A 268 -5.50 -17.07 -10.52
C ALA A 268 -5.69 -15.69 -11.16
N ALA A 269 -6.76 -14.97 -10.80
CA ALA A 269 -6.99 -13.61 -11.28
C ALA A 269 -5.95 -12.61 -10.76
N ILE A 270 -5.63 -12.65 -9.46
CA ILE A 270 -4.56 -11.84 -8.84
C ILE A 270 -3.22 -12.05 -9.58
N ASN A 271 -2.83 -13.30 -9.80
CA ASN A 271 -1.59 -13.64 -10.49
C ASN A 271 -1.58 -13.19 -11.96
N SER A 272 -2.72 -13.28 -12.65
CA SER A 272 -2.85 -12.79 -14.03
C SER A 272 -2.64 -11.28 -14.11
N GLU A 273 -3.19 -10.51 -13.17
CA GLU A 273 -3.02 -9.05 -13.14
C GLU A 273 -1.58 -8.65 -12.78
N LEU A 274 -0.93 -9.35 -11.84
CA LEU A 274 0.50 -9.15 -11.55
C LEU A 274 1.38 -9.43 -12.77
N GLN A 275 1.05 -10.47 -13.55
CA GLN A 275 1.75 -10.76 -14.80
C GLN A 275 1.52 -9.66 -15.85
N ALA A 276 0.30 -9.11 -15.94
CA ALA A 276 0.00 -7.97 -16.81
C ALA A 276 0.79 -6.72 -16.39
N ALA A 277 0.86 -6.41 -15.10
CA ALA A 277 1.64 -5.32 -14.54
C ALA A 277 3.14 -5.43 -14.88
N SER A 278 3.70 -6.65 -14.80
CA SER A 278 5.08 -6.92 -15.25
C SER A 278 5.28 -6.60 -16.74
N GLY A 279 4.29 -6.94 -17.58
CA GLY A 279 4.27 -6.55 -18.99
C GLY A 279 4.32 -5.04 -19.20
N THR A 280 3.47 -4.29 -18.48
CA THR A 280 3.43 -2.82 -18.54
C THR A 280 4.75 -2.19 -18.07
N THR A 281 5.42 -2.79 -17.07
CA THR A 281 6.73 -2.33 -16.58
C THR A 281 7.80 -2.38 -17.67
N LYS A 282 7.77 -3.43 -18.50
CA LYS A 282 8.65 -3.53 -19.66
C LYS A 282 8.39 -2.40 -20.66
N THR A 283 7.13 -2.14 -20.97
CA THR A 283 6.73 -1.02 -21.84
C THR A 283 7.17 0.33 -21.27
N LEU A 284 7.01 0.54 -19.96
CA LEU A 284 7.44 1.77 -19.28
C LEU A 284 8.96 1.98 -19.38
N THR A 285 9.74 0.90 -19.27
CA THR A 285 11.20 0.93 -19.41
C THR A 285 11.62 1.30 -20.84
N GLU A 286 10.97 0.71 -21.85
CA GLU A 286 11.20 1.03 -23.26
C GLU A 286 10.87 2.50 -23.54
N GLN A 287 9.73 3.00 -23.08
CA GLN A 287 9.32 4.40 -23.25
C GLN A 287 10.22 5.39 -22.51
N THR A 288 10.67 5.06 -21.29
CA THR A 288 11.65 5.87 -20.54
C THR A 288 12.96 5.98 -21.31
N THR A 289 13.37 4.90 -22.01
CA THR A 289 14.57 4.88 -22.85
C THR A 289 14.38 5.79 -24.07
N THR A 290 13.24 5.69 -24.77
CA THR A 290 12.90 6.60 -25.88
C THR A 290 12.86 8.06 -25.43
N LEU A 291 12.34 8.36 -24.25
CA LEU A 291 12.37 9.71 -23.68
C LEU A 291 13.81 10.18 -23.44
N ALA A 292 14.68 9.33 -22.90
CA ALA A 292 16.09 9.66 -22.67
C ALA A 292 16.82 10.02 -23.97
N GLU A 293 16.57 9.27 -25.04
CA GLU A 293 17.10 9.53 -26.38
C GLU A 293 16.61 10.88 -26.92
N ALA A 294 15.30 11.16 -26.78
CA ALA A 294 14.71 12.44 -27.18
C ALA A 294 15.32 13.63 -26.41
N LEU A 295 15.55 13.48 -25.09
CA LEU A 295 16.17 14.50 -24.25
C LEU A 295 17.67 14.71 -24.56
N SER A 296 18.35 13.68 -25.07
CA SER A 296 19.78 13.76 -25.45
C SER A 296 20.00 14.31 -26.86
N GLY A 297 18.92 14.46 -27.65
CA GLY A 297 18.99 14.90 -29.05
C GLY A 297 19.56 13.84 -30.01
N GLU A 298 19.71 12.60 -29.55
CA GLU A 298 20.31 11.49 -30.30
C GLU A 298 19.17 10.64 -30.89
N LYS A 299 18.81 10.90 -32.16
CA LYS A 299 17.84 10.04 -32.86
C LYS A 299 18.53 8.75 -33.28
N ALA A 300 18.07 7.60 -32.75
CA ALA A 300 18.49 6.29 -33.21
C ALA A 300 18.19 6.17 -34.73
N HIS A 301 19.24 6.05 -35.52
CA HIS A 301 19.21 5.87 -36.98
C HIS A 301 19.19 4.40 -37.36
#